data_AF-A0A4R0D8P8-F1
#
_entry.id   AF-A0A4R0D8P8-F1
#
_cell.length_a   1.000
_cell.length_b   1.000
_cell.length_c   1.000
_cell.angle_alpha   90.00
_cell.angle_beta   90.00
_cell.angle_gamma   90.00
#
_symmetry.space_group_name_H-M   'P 1'
#
loop_
_entity.id
_entity.type
_entity.pdbx_description
1 polymer ?
#
loop_
_entity_poly.entity_id
_entity_poly.type
_entity_poly.pdbx_seq_one_letter_code
_entity_poly.pdbx_strand_id
1 'polypeptide(L)'
;MTTATLNTAQALTANNEIFSVATLIYTRLRRVSGRVIDVMYLVENSDYARAVLQLALATHDEELCRYALRLNSILANLMDADAEITSPQTEAQQLDAVENIENIDDLTEPTAEEIYRAQVSHHYIGALR
;
A
#
# COMPACT_ATOMS: atom_id res chain seq x y z
N MET A 1 23.37 -31.20 -3.90
CA MET A 1 21.95 -31.15 -3.48
C MET A 1 21.69 -30.17 -2.33
N THR A 2 22.72 -29.51 -1.76
CA THR A 2 22.60 -28.79 -0.47
C THR A 2 22.32 -27.28 -0.58
N THR A 3 22.60 -26.65 -1.73
CA THR A 3 22.45 -25.19 -1.90
C THR A 3 21.01 -24.75 -2.13
N ALA A 4 20.22 -25.56 -2.85
CA ALA A 4 18.82 -25.26 -3.13
C ALA A 4 17.95 -25.23 -1.86
N THR A 5 18.16 -26.19 -0.95
CA THR A 5 17.42 -26.25 0.33
C THR A 5 17.76 -25.10 1.28
N LEU A 6 19.01 -24.62 1.27
CA LEU A 6 19.42 -23.45 2.08
C LEU A 6 18.74 -22.17 1.58
N ASN A 7 18.65 -21.98 0.27
CA ASN A 7 18.00 -20.80 -0.32
C ASN A 7 16.49 -20.76 0.00
N THR A 8 15.80 -21.91 -0.11
CA THR A 8 14.37 -22.01 0.22
C THR A 8 14.08 -21.70 1.70
N ALA A 9 14.95 -22.16 2.61
CA ALA A 9 14.78 -21.89 4.05
C ALA A 9 14.97 -20.40 4.38
N GLN A 10 15.90 -19.72 3.71
CA GLN A 10 16.14 -18.29 3.87
C GLN A 10 14.96 -17.46 3.36
N ALA A 11 14.44 -17.79 2.17
CA ALA A 11 13.24 -17.15 1.61
C ALA A 11 12.01 -17.33 2.52
N LEU A 12 11.80 -18.53 3.06
CA LEU A 12 10.69 -18.79 3.99
C LEU A 12 10.79 -17.96 5.28
N THR A 13 12.01 -17.84 5.82
CA THR A 13 12.27 -17.05 7.03
C THR A 13 12.00 -15.57 6.77
N ALA A 14 12.47 -15.03 5.65
CA ALA A 14 12.21 -13.65 5.26
C ALA A 14 10.71 -13.37 5.06
N ASN A 15 9.98 -14.28 4.41
CA ASN A 15 8.53 -14.16 4.23
C ASN A 15 7.78 -14.14 5.58
N ASN A 16 8.23 -14.92 6.56
CA ASN A 16 7.67 -14.91 7.91
C ASN A 16 7.90 -13.57 8.62
N GLU A 17 9.09 -12.99 8.46
CA GLU A 17 9.43 -11.68 9.01
C GLU A 17 8.61 -10.56 8.36
N ILE A 18 8.49 -10.57 7.03
CA ILE A 18 7.63 -9.63 6.27
C ILE A 18 6.19 -9.74 6.76
N PHE A 19 5.64 -10.95 6.83
CA PHE A 19 4.27 -11.19 7.27
C PHE A 19 4.03 -10.66 8.69
N SER A 20 4.97 -10.92 9.60
CA SER A 20 4.90 -10.46 10.98
C SER A 20 4.86 -8.93 11.07
N VAL A 21 5.74 -8.24 10.35
CA VAL A 21 5.77 -6.76 10.34
C VAL A 21 4.53 -6.18 9.64
N ALA A 22 4.12 -6.77 8.52
CA ALA A 22 2.93 -6.36 7.77
C ALA A 22 1.65 -6.49 8.61
N THR A 23 1.55 -7.50 9.48
CA THR A 23 0.42 -7.65 10.42
C THR A 23 0.38 -6.52 11.46
N LEU A 24 1.53 -6.04 11.93
CA LEU A 24 1.62 -4.88 12.83
C LEU A 24 1.19 -3.59 12.12
N ILE A 25 1.64 -3.40 10.88
CA ILE A 25 1.24 -2.29 10.00
C ILE A 25 -0.27 -2.31 9.81
N TYR A 26 -0.86 -3.45 9.43
CA TYR A 26 -2.30 -3.61 9.28
C TYR A 26 -3.05 -3.23 10.56
N THR A 27 -2.62 -3.75 11.71
CA THR A 27 -3.26 -3.50 13.00
C THR A 27 -3.24 -2.01 13.35
N ARG A 28 -2.13 -1.32 13.11
CA ARG A 28 -1.97 0.10 13.40
C ARG A 28 -2.74 0.97 12.40
N LEU A 29 -2.67 0.67 11.10
CA LEU A 29 -3.45 1.35 10.05
C LEU A 29 -4.95 1.30 10.34
N ARG A 30 -5.47 0.14 10.73
CA ARG A 30 -6.89 -0.03 11.07
C ARG A 30 -7.31 0.82 12.25
N ARG A 31 -6.43 1.04 13.23
CA ARG A 31 -6.72 1.86 14.42
C ARG A 31 -6.64 3.35 14.16
N VAL A 32 -5.62 3.79 13.42
CA VAL A 32 -5.33 5.22 13.23
C VAL A 32 -6.15 5.82 12.08
N SER A 33 -6.37 5.05 11.01
CA SER A 33 -6.99 5.55 9.77
C SER A 33 -8.21 4.76 9.31
N GLY A 34 -8.56 3.65 9.98
CA GLY A 34 -9.63 2.74 9.56
C GLY A 34 -9.31 1.91 8.32
N ARG A 35 -8.12 2.07 7.73
CA ARG A 35 -7.71 1.38 6.49
C ARG A 35 -7.31 -0.07 6.76
N VAL A 36 -7.67 -0.94 5.81
CA VAL A 36 -7.32 -2.37 5.80
C VAL A 36 -6.45 -2.63 4.58
N ILE A 37 -5.46 -3.51 4.73
CA ILE A 37 -4.55 -3.94 3.67
C ILE A 37 -4.58 -5.46 3.59
N ASP A 38 -4.22 -6.01 2.43
CA ASP A 38 -4.03 -7.45 2.28
C ASP A 38 -2.60 -7.81 2.68
N VAL A 39 -2.46 -8.43 3.85
CA VAL A 39 -1.14 -8.82 4.38
C VAL A 39 -0.52 -9.94 3.56
N MET A 40 -1.31 -10.87 3.03
CA MET A 40 -0.77 -12.00 2.28
C MET A 40 -0.26 -11.53 0.92
N TYR A 41 -1.05 -10.69 0.25
CA TYR A 41 -0.65 -10.12 -1.04
C TYR A 41 0.58 -9.21 -0.93
N LEU A 42 0.78 -8.54 0.22
CA LEU A 42 2.00 -7.77 0.50
C LEU A 42 3.27 -8.62 0.52
N VAL A 43 3.20 -9.86 1.01
CA VAL A 43 4.34 -10.78 1.02
C VAL A 43 4.71 -11.22 -0.40
N GLU A 44 3.70 -11.37 -1.26
CA GLU A 44 3.86 -11.90 -2.62
C GLU A 44 4.21 -10.83 -3.66
N ASN A 45 3.87 -9.55 -3.42
CA ASN A 45 4.00 -8.48 -4.39
C ASN A 45 4.77 -7.27 -3.82
N SER A 46 5.99 -7.05 -4.34
CA SER A 46 6.90 -5.98 -3.91
C SER A 46 6.38 -4.57 -4.22
N ASP A 47 5.67 -4.38 -5.33
CA ASP A 47 5.10 -3.08 -5.70
C ASP A 47 3.95 -2.71 -4.76
N TYR A 48 3.10 -3.68 -4.40
CA TYR A 48 2.07 -3.50 -3.41
C TYR A 48 2.68 -3.22 -2.03
N ALA A 49 3.74 -3.91 -1.64
CA ALA A 49 4.48 -3.61 -0.41
C ALA A 49 5.00 -2.16 -0.39
N ARG A 50 5.54 -1.67 -1.50
CA ARG A 50 6.01 -0.27 -1.63
C ARG A 50 4.85 0.73 -1.50
N ALA A 51 3.71 0.45 -2.11
CA ALA A 51 2.51 1.28 -1.98
C ALA A 51 2.01 1.33 -0.52
N VAL A 52 2.02 0.19 0.18
CA VAL A 52 1.66 0.12 1.61
C VAL A 52 2.66 0.90 2.48
N LEU A 53 3.96 0.86 2.16
CA LEU A 53 4.97 1.70 2.84
C LEU A 53 4.66 3.19 2.70
N GLN A 54 4.39 3.64 1.47
CA GLN A 54 4.05 5.04 1.21
C GLN A 54 2.79 5.47 1.97
N LEU A 55 1.76 4.61 1.95
CA LEU A 55 0.53 4.83 2.71
C LEU A 55 0.80 4.93 4.23
N ALA A 56 1.63 4.05 4.76
CA ALA A 56 1.98 4.02 6.17
C ALA A 56 2.73 5.29 6.62
N LEU A 57 3.70 5.74 5.83
CA LEU A 57 4.47 6.97 6.10
C LEU A 57 3.62 8.25 5.99
N ALA A 58 2.69 8.27 5.02
CA ALA A 58 1.77 9.39 4.83
C ALA A 58 0.76 9.57 5.98
N THR A 59 0.58 8.57 6.84
CA THR A 59 -0.33 8.64 7.99
C THR A 59 0.26 9.46 9.15
N HIS A 60 1.57 9.74 9.13
CA HIS A 60 2.30 10.53 10.15
C HIS A 60 2.15 10.00 11.58
N ASP A 61 1.97 8.68 11.72
CA ASP A 61 1.91 7.98 13.00
C ASP A 61 3.28 7.40 13.34
N GLU A 62 3.81 7.71 14.52
CA GLU A 62 5.17 7.34 14.92
C GLU A 62 5.40 5.82 14.94
N GLU A 63 4.47 5.05 15.51
CA GLU A 63 4.59 3.59 15.57
C GLU A 63 4.53 2.98 14.16
N LEU A 64 3.63 3.49 13.33
CA LEU A 64 3.46 3.03 11.96
C LEU A 64 4.69 3.34 11.11
N CYS A 65 5.29 4.53 11.27
CA CYS A 65 6.55 4.89 10.64
C CYS A 65 7.67 3.92 11.05
N ARG A 66 7.77 3.56 12.34
CA ARG A 66 8.76 2.59 12.81
C ARG A 66 8.58 1.22 12.15
N TYR A 67 7.34 0.74 12.00
CA TYR A 67 7.07 -0.52 11.31
C TYR A 67 7.34 -0.45 9.81
N ALA A 68 7.01 0.67 9.16
CA ALA A 68 7.30 0.90 7.74
C ALA A 68 8.81 0.90 7.46
N LEU A 69 9.61 1.57 8.31
CA LEU A 69 11.07 1.55 8.21
C LEU A 69 11.64 0.14 8.39
N ARG A 70 11.12 -0.63 9.36
CA ARG A 70 11.53 -2.02 9.55
C ARG A 70 11.20 -2.86 8.32
N LEU A 71 9.99 -2.75 7.77
CA LEU A 71 9.60 -3.47 6.57
C LEU A 71 10.51 -3.09 5.39
N ASN A 72 10.82 -1.81 5.21
CA ASN A 72 11.75 -1.34 4.18
C ASN A 72 13.13 -1.99 4.29
N SER A 73 13.67 -2.11 5.51
CA SER A 73 14.98 -2.73 5.72
C SER A 73 15.00 -4.22 5.34
N ILE A 74 13.91 -4.96 5.61
CA ILE A 74 13.78 -6.36 5.24
C ILE A 74 13.69 -6.50 3.72
N LEU A 75 12.88 -5.65 3.07
CA LEU A 75 12.74 -5.65 1.61
C LEU A 75 14.04 -5.28 0.89
N ALA A 76 14.79 -4.29 1.39
CA ALA A 76 16.08 -3.90 0.83
C ALA A 76 17.11 -5.04 0.90
N ASN A 77 17.19 -5.73 2.05
CA ASN A 77 18.09 -6.88 2.21
C ASN A 77 17.78 -8.03 1.24
N LEU A 78 16.51 -8.20 0.84
CA LEU A 78 16.12 -9.20 -0.16
C LEU A 78 16.54 -8.79 -1.57
N MET A 79 16.35 -7.51 -1.92
CA MET A 79 16.77 -6.99 -3.23
C MET A 79 18.30 -7.02 -3.39
N ASP A 80 19.06 -6.77 -2.32
CA ASP A 80 20.52 -6.90 -2.32
C ASP A 80 20.98 -8.36 -2.37
N ALA A 81 20.22 -9.30 -1.79
CA ALA A 81 20.51 -10.74 -1.87
C ALA A 81 20.26 -11.30 -3.29
N ASP A 82 19.27 -10.78 -4.01
CA ASP A 82 19.00 -11.14 -5.41
C ASP A 82 20.02 -10.50 -6.38
N ALA A 83 20.70 -9.43 -5.98
CA ALA A 83 21.69 -8.72 -6.78
C ALA A 83 23.01 -9.50 -6.99
N GLU A 84 23.30 -10.55 -6.21
CA GLU A 84 24.46 -11.43 -6.46
C GLU A 84 24.28 -12.37 -7.67
N ILE A 85 23.11 -12.38 -8.33
CA ILE A 85 22.84 -13.29 -9.47
C ILE A 85 22.51 -12.55 -10.78
N THR A 86 22.36 -11.22 -10.80
CA THR A 86 22.12 -10.51 -12.07
C THR A 86 22.93 -9.22 -12.14
N SER A 87 23.93 -9.24 -13.03
CA SER A 87 24.64 -8.04 -13.50
C SER A 87 23.65 -7.01 -14.08
N PRO A 88 23.93 -5.71 -13.95
CA PRO A 88 22.93 -4.66 -14.02
C PRO A 88 22.52 -4.34 -15.45
N GLN A 89 21.22 -4.31 -15.72
CA GLN A 89 20.68 -3.48 -16.80
C GLN A 89 20.08 -2.23 -16.18
N THR A 90 20.91 -1.19 -16.23
CA THR A 90 20.56 0.22 -16.19
C THR A 90 19.38 0.54 -17.09
N GLU A 91 18.32 1.11 -16.54
CA GLU A 91 17.61 2.23 -17.18
C GLU A 91 17.23 3.24 -16.09
N ALA A 92 18.02 4.31 -16.03
CA ALA A 92 17.71 5.54 -15.34
C ALA A 92 16.95 6.46 -16.31
N GLN A 93 15.81 7.02 -15.87
CA GLN A 93 15.08 8.22 -16.38
C GLN A 93 13.60 8.02 -15.98
N GLN A 94 12.89 8.87 -15.24
CA GLN A 94 12.86 10.33 -15.23
C GLN A 94 12.28 10.82 -13.90
N LEU A 95 13.01 11.73 -13.25
CA LEU A 95 12.42 12.81 -12.47
C LEU A 95 12.10 13.91 -13.51
N ASP A 96 10.82 14.24 -13.68
CA ASP A 96 10.31 15.55 -14.12
C ASP A 96 8.80 15.43 -14.44
N ALA A 97 7.95 15.75 -13.46
CA ALA A 97 6.55 16.10 -13.68
C ALA A 97 5.99 16.87 -12.46
N VAL A 98 6.62 18.00 -12.12
CA VAL A 98 5.94 19.10 -11.43
C VAL A 98 5.72 20.17 -12.49
N GLU A 99 4.65 20.01 -13.26
CA GLU A 99 3.91 21.06 -13.98
C GLU A 99 2.83 20.37 -14.82
N ASN A 100 1.60 20.34 -14.29
CA ASN A 100 0.35 20.33 -15.05
C ASN A 100 -0.77 20.73 -14.08
N ILE A 101 -0.66 21.97 -13.59
CA ILE A 101 -1.80 22.79 -13.24
C ILE A 101 -2.35 23.22 -14.59
N GLU A 102 -3.38 22.54 -15.10
CA GLU A 102 -4.36 23.07 -16.06
C GLU A 102 -5.40 21.99 -16.39
N ASN A 103 -6.65 22.27 -16.03
CA ASN A 103 -7.90 21.55 -16.37
C ASN A 103 -8.37 20.40 -15.46
N ILE A 104 -8.93 20.74 -14.30
CA ILE A 104 -10.31 20.32 -13.95
C ILE A 104 -10.99 21.53 -13.30
N ASP A 105 -11.34 22.49 -14.14
CA ASP A 105 -12.40 23.46 -13.87
C ASP A 105 -13.73 22.78 -14.23
N ASP A 106 -14.23 21.95 -13.32
CA ASP A 106 -15.60 21.43 -13.39
C ASP A 106 -16.31 21.70 -12.07
N LEU A 107 -16.34 22.99 -11.72
CA LEU A 107 -17.31 23.56 -10.81
C LEU A 107 -18.53 24.03 -11.61
N THR A 108 -19.18 23.13 -12.36
CA THR A 108 -20.55 23.40 -12.81
C THR A 108 -21.45 23.38 -11.58
N GLU A 109 -22.07 24.51 -11.25
CA GLU A 109 -23.15 24.53 -10.29
C GLU A 109 -24.23 23.53 -10.73
N PRO A 110 -24.67 22.61 -9.86
CA PRO A 110 -25.66 21.62 -10.21
C PRO A 110 -26.94 22.31 -10.67
N THR A 111 -27.47 21.88 -11.81
CA THR A 111 -28.68 22.47 -12.40
C THR A 111 -29.91 22.17 -11.53
N ALA A 112 -30.91 23.06 -11.55
CA ALA A 112 -32.14 22.90 -10.76
C ALA A 112 -32.86 21.57 -11.03
N GLU A 113 -32.80 21.08 -12.28
CA GLU A 113 -33.30 19.77 -12.69
C GLU A 113 -32.57 18.59 -12.02
N GLU A 114 -31.25 18.65 -11.83
CA GLU A 114 -30.47 17.60 -11.15
C GLU A 114 -30.77 17.56 -9.64
N ILE A 115 -30.96 18.73 -9.03
CA ILE A 115 -31.38 18.85 -7.64
C ILE A 115 -32.79 18.26 -7.45
N TYR A 116 -33.71 18.53 -8.38
CA TYR A 116 -35.07 17.98 -8.35
C TYR A 116 -35.08 16.45 -8.51
N ARG A 117 -34.21 15.89 -9.34
CA ARG A 117 -34.06 14.43 -9.51
C ARG A 117 -33.44 13.75 -8.28
N ALA A 118 -32.60 14.45 -7.54
CA ALA A 118 -32.01 13.97 -6.30
C ALA A 118 -32.99 14.08 -5.11
N GLN A 119 -34.01 14.94 -5.21
CA GLN A 119 -35.04 15.07 -4.19
C GLN A 119 -36.17 14.04 -4.39
N VAL A 120 -36.18 13.02 -3.51
CA VAL A 120 -37.30 12.15 -3.10
C VAL A 120 -37.44 10.83 -3.90
N SER A 121 -37.57 9.63 -3.30
CA SER A 121 -38.19 9.27 -2.02
C SER A 121 -37.37 8.31 -1.14
N HIS A 122 -37.06 8.75 0.08
CA HIS A 122 -36.74 7.85 1.18
C HIS A 122 -37.99 7.05 1.55
N HIS A 123 -38.10 5.82 1.06
CA HIS A 123 -39.05 4.88 1.64
C HIS A 123 -38.46 4.39 2.97
N TYR A 124 -39.00 4.90 4.08
CA TYR A 124 -38.62 4.45 5.42
C TYR A 124 -39.11 3.00 5.63
N ILE A 125 -38.20 2.03 5.53
CA ILE A 125 -38.43 0.65 5.98
C ILE A 125 -37.59 0.46 7.24
N GLY A 126 -38.15 0.82 8.40
CA GLY A 126 -37.35 0.84 9.62
C GLY A 126 -38.12 0.92 10.93
N ALA A 127 -39.33 0.37 10.99
CA ALA A 127 -39.95 0.05 12.27
C ALA A 127 -40.72 -1.27 12.15
N LEU A 128 -40.02 -2.39 12.36
CA LEU A 128 -40.64 -3.65 12.74
C LEU A 128 -40.13 -4.05 14.12
N ARG A 129 -41.14 -4.07 14.99
CA ARG A 129 -41.25 -4.50 16.39
C ARG A 129 -40.44 -5.75 16.75
#